data_AF-A0AAJ5C6E9-F1
#
_entry.id   AF-A0AAJ5C6E9-F1
#
_cell.length_a   1.000
_cell.length_b   1.000
_cell.length_c   1.000
_cell.angle_alpha   90.00
_cell.angle_beta   90.00
_cell.angle_gamma   90.00
#
_symmetry.space_group_name_H-M   'P 1'
#
loop_
_entity.id
_entity.type
_entity.pdbx_description
1 polymer ?
#
loop_
_entity_poly.entity_id
_entity_poly.type
_entity_poly.pdbx_seq_one_letter_code
_entity_poly.pdbx_strand_id
1 'polypeptide(L)'
;MDRFQQESEIDEATKVETADALAKSRSFLTNRLLPDLDKANRDHQSVVTQIDEYKKLRDTLRSLDTDEDRMKDVKVAGKNATLLADIGGGVAAETQLLHDEKPIISLGLANFYAQLSNREARAYITKKLNLLETKRDRAIDKLSQIEAHIHLTSTSITQLDNLHRGGSIIDDF
;
A
#
# COMPACT_ATOMS: atom_id res chain seq x y z
N MET A 1 43.38 -30.87 36.54
CA MET A 1 42.94 -29.46 36.61
C MET A 1 42.38 -28.95 35.27
N ASP A 2 42.15 -29.82 34.27
CA ASP A 2 41.77 -29.37 32.91
C ASP A 2 40.27 -29.17 32.64
N ARG A 3 39.37 -29.74 33.47
CA ARG A 3 37.91 -29.61 33.22
C ARG A 3 37.37 -28.19 33.44
N PHE A 4 37.94 -27.44 34.38
CA PHE A 4 37.48 -26.08 34.69
C PHE A 4 37.91 -25.04 33.64
N GLN A 5 39.05 -25.25 32.97
CA GLN A 5 39.47 -24.39 31.85
C GLN A 5 38.64 -24.64 30.59
N GLN A 6 38.24 -25.89 30.37
CA GLN A 6 37.44 -26.27 29.21
C GLN A 6 36.00 -25.73 29.29
N GLU A 7 35.36 -25.73 30.47
CA GLU A 7 34.05 -25.09 30.68
C GLU A 7 34.11 -23.56 30.51
N SER A 8 35.19 -22.90 30.95
CA SER A 8 35.34 -21.46 30.77
C SER A 8 35.53 -21.04 29.31
N GLU A 9 36.31 -21.81 28.53
CA GLU A 9 36.51 -21.52 27.09
C GLU A 9 35.23 -21.71 26.27
N ILE A 10 34.41 -22.71 26.62
CA ILE A 10 33.12 -22.95 25.97
C ILE A 10 32.14 -21.83 26.31
N ASP A 11 32.07 -21.39 27.57
CA ASP A 11 31.17 -20.31 27.99
C ASP A 11 31.57 -18.93 27.41
N GLU A 12 32.88 -18.69 27.21
CA GLU A 12 33.39 -17.49 26.55
C GLU A 12 33.14 -17.49 25.03
N ALA A 13 33.38 -18.62 24.36
CA ALA A 13 33.09 -18.78 22.93
C ALA A 13 31.58 -18.65 22.63
N THR A 14 30.73 -19.21 23.49
CA THR A 14 29.25 -19.10 23.36
C THR A 14 28.77 -17.65 23.57
N LYS A 15 29.42 -16.89 24.46
CA LYS A 15 29.12 -15.45 24.66
C LYS A 15 29.55 -14.58 23.49
N VAL A 16 30.68 -14.88 22.84
CA VAL A 16 31.14 -14.16 21.65
C VAL A 16 30.26 -14.47 20.44
N GLU A 17 29.89 -15.73 20.22
CA GLU A 17 28.99 -16.13 19.14
C GLU A 17 27.57 -15.55 19.30
N THR A 18 27.05 -15.50 20.53
CA THR A 18 25.75 -14.88 20.82
C THR A 18 25.79 -13.36 20.65
N ALA A 19 26.89 -12.69 21.02
CA ALA A 19 27.06 -11.24 20.79
C ALA A 19 27.10 -10.89 19.30
N ASP A 20 27.83 -11.67 18.49
CA ASP A 20 27.90 -11.49 17.03
C ASP A 20 26.55 -11.78 16.35
N ALA A 21 25.84 -12.84 16.78
CA ALA A 21 24.51 -13.15 16.29
C ALA A 21 23.47 -12.07 16.65
N LEU A 22 23.59 -11.47 17.83
CA LEU A 22 22.75 -10.39 18.31
C LEU A 22 23.03 -9.08 17.56
N ALA A 23 24.30 -8.76 17.30
CA ALA A 23 24.69 -7.61 16.47
C ALA A 23 24.21 -7.76 15.02
N LYS A 24 24.37 -8.95 14.42
CA LYS A 24 23.86 -9.27 13.08
C LYS A 24 22.34 -9.15 13.00
N SER A 25 21.62 -9.75 13.95
CA SER A 25 20.15 -9.70 13.99
C SER A 25 19.62 -8.27 14.16
N ARG A 26 20.24 -7.48 15.04
CA ARG A 26 19.91 -6.05 15.19
C ARG A 26 20.16 -5.27 13.90
N SER A 27 21.30 -5.50 13.24
CA SER A 27 21.63 -4.84 11.97
C SER A 27 20.68 -5.23 10.83
N PHE A 28 20.21 -6.48 10.80
CA PHE A 28 19.24 -6.96 9.81
C PHE A 28 17.86 -6.30 10.02
N LEU A 29 17.45 -6.15 11.27
CA LEU A 29 16.20 -5.46 11.62
C LEU A 29 16.25 -3.99 11.20
N THR A 30 17.30 -3.26 11.58
CA THR A 30 17.39 -1.81 11.33
C THR A 30 17.73 -1.45 9.89
N ASN A 31 18.62 -2.18 9.23
CA ASN A 31 19.10 -1.80 7.90
C ASN A 31 18.28 -2.39 6.75
N ARG A 32 17.43 -3.39 7.01
CA ARG A 32 16.68 -4.08 5.97
C ARG A 32 15.18 -4.19 6.27
N LEU A 33 14.79 -4.80 7.38
CA LEU A 33 13.36 -5.03 7.65
C LEU A 33 12.57 -3.75 7.86
N LEU A 34 13.09 -2.78 8.62
CA LEU A 34 12.41 -1.49 8.83
C LEU A 34 12.32 -0.66 7.53
N PRO A 35 13.39 -0.47 6.74
CA PRO A 35 13.29 0.18 5.43
C PRO A 35 12.34 -0.53 4.45
N ASP A 36 12.33 -1.87 4.45
CA ASP A 36 11.43 -2.65 3.61
C ASP A 36 9.96 -2.47 4.03
N LEU A 37 9.69 -2.39 5.34
CA LEU A 37 8.36 -2.07 5.88
C LEU A 37 7.91 -0.66 5.46
N ASP A 38 8.77 0.34 5.60
CA ASP A 38 8.48 1.72 5.20
C ASP A 38 8.16 1.81 3.71
N LYS A 39 8.93 1.12 2.88
CA LYS A 39 8.71 1.07 1.44
C LYS A 39 7.38 0.39 1.11
N ALA A 40 7.10 -0.77 1.71
CA ALA A 40 5.85 -1.48 1.52
C ALA A 40 4.63 -0.65 1.97
N ASN A 41 4.76 0.12 3.04
CA ASN A 41 3.72 1.03 3.53
C ASN A 41 3.44 2.17 2.55
N ARG A 42 4.48 2.79 1.98
CA ARG A 42 4.32 3.82 0.95
C ARG A 42 3.66 3.28 -0.30
N ASP A 43 4.05 2.09 -0.74
CA ASP A 43 3.45 1.42 -1.90
C ASP A 43 1.96 1.11 -1.64
N HIS A 44 1.63 0.59 -0.45
CA HIS A 44 0.24 0.35 -0.04
C HIS A 44 -0.59 1.63 -0.02
N GLN A 45 -0.09 2.70 0.63
CA GLN A 45 -0.75 4.00 0.67
C GLN A 45 -0.97 4.57 -0.73
N SER A 46 0.03 4.50 -1.61
CA SER A 46 -0.10 4.95 -2.99
C SER A 46 -1.20 4.20 -3.74
N VAL A 47 -1.36 2.89 -3.53
CA VAL A 47 -2.43 2.11 -4.16
C VAL A 47 -3.79 2.51 -3.60
N VAL A 48 -3.90 2.72 -2.29
CA VAL A 48 -5.16 3.18 -1.66
C VAL A 48 -5.59 4.54 -2.19
N THR A 49 -4.67 5.51 -2.28
CA THR A 49 -4.96 6.83 -2.86
C THR A 49 -5.45 6.72 -4.31
N GLN A 50 -4.80 5.90 -5.14
CA GLN A 50 -5.25 5.66 -6.52
C GLN A 50 -6.65 5.03 -6.57
N ILE A 51 -6.96 4.08 -5.69
CA ILE A 51 -8.31 3.49 -5.61
C ILE A 51 -9.36 4.57 -5.30
N ASP A 52 -9.08 5.45 -4.35
CA ASP A 52 -10.01 6.51 -3.95
C ASP A 52 -10.21 7.55 -5.07
N GLU A 53 -9.16 7.90 -5.79
CA GLU A 53 -9.24 8.75 -7.00
C GLU A 53 -10.12 8.12 -8.08
N TYR A 54 -9.92 6.83 -8.39
CA TYR A 54 -10.73 6.13 -9.37
C TYR A 54 -12.18 5.93 -8.91
N LYS A 55 -12.45 5.78 -7.61
CA LYS A 55 -13.81 5.76 -7.06
C LYS A 55 -14.49 7.11 -7.23
N LYS A 56 -13.81 8.20 -6.88
CA LYS A 56 -14.30 9.58 -7.11
C LYS A 56 -14.60 9.79 -8.60
N LEU A 57 -13.69 9.39 -9.49
CA LEU A 57 -13.87 9.52 -10.94
C LEU A 57 -15.09 8.74 -11.46
N ARG A 58 -15.31 7.53 -10.94
CA ARG A 58 -16.49 6.73 -11.29
C ARG A 58 -17.78 7.42 -10.84
N ASP A 59 -17.78 7.99 -9.64
CA ASP A 59 -18.96 8.64 -9.07
C ASP A 59 -19.24 9.98 -9.75
N THR A 60 -18.20 10.74 -10.14
CA THR A 60 -18.35 11.95 -10.97
C THR A 60 -18.91 11.60 -12.34
N LEU A 61 -18.38 10.58 -13.02
CA LEU A 61 -18.92 10.14 -14.32
C LEU A 61 -20.36 9.66 -14.21
N ARG A 62 -20.76 9.09 -13.07
CA ARG A 62 -22.15 8.71 -12.81
C ARG A 62 -23.04 9.94 -12.61
N SER A 63 -22.56 10.98 -11.94
CA SER A 63 -23.33 12.22 -11.73
C SER A 63 -23.52 13.05 -13.00
N LEU A 64 -22.56 12.93 -13.92
CA LEU A 64 -22.57 13.59 -15.23
C LEU A 64 -23.30 12.79 -16.31
N ASP A 65 -23.72 11.56 -16.00
CA ASP A 65 -24.47 10.72 -16.94
C ASP A 65 -25.91 11.24 -17.01
N THR A 66 -26.25 11.84 -18.15
CA THR A 66 -27.49 12.59 -18.36
C THR A 66 -28.60 11.78 -19.04
N ASP A 67 -28.43 10.46 -19.12
CA ASP A 67 -29.49 9.53 -19.51
C ASP A 67 -30.61 9.53 -18.45
N GLU A 68 -31.52 10.52 -18.56
CA GLU A 68 -32.70 10.76 -17.73
C GLU A 68 -33.59 9.51 -17.59
N ASP A 69 -33.56 8.60 -18.57
CA ASP A 69 -34.46 7.44 -18.63
C ASP A 69 -34.07 6.26 -17.72
N ARG A 70 -32.87 6.25 -17.11
CA ARG A 70 -32.38 5.09 -16.33
C ARG A 70 -32.01 5.34 -14.88
N MET A 71 -31.86 6.59 -14.44
CA MET A 71 -31.46 6.90 -13.06
C MET A 71 -32.51 7.75 -12.33
N LYS A 72 -33.62 7.12 -11.92
CA LYS A 72 -34.70 7.78 -11.15
C LYS A 72 -34.29 8.25 -9.74
N ASP A 73 -33.13 7.83 -9.22
CA ASP A 73 -32.76 8.03 -7.80
C ASP A 73 -31.45 8.80 -7.56
N VAL A 74 -30.80 9.33 -8.60
CA VAL A 74 -29.55 10.11 -8.44
C VAL A 74 -29.82 11.52 -8.93
N LYS A 75 -29.31 12.54 -8.22
CA LYS A 75 -29.32 13.94 -8.69
C LYS A 75 -28.45 14.03 -9.95
N VAL A 76 -29.04 13.72 -11.10
CA VAL A 76 -28.42 13.85 -12.41
C VAL A 76 -28.31 15.34 -12.74
N ALA A 77 -27.12 15.77 -13.17
CA ALA A 77 -26.92 17.14 -13.65
C ALA A 77 -27.85 17.38 -14.85
N GLY A 78 -28.70 18.41 -14.78
CA GLY A 78 -29.67 18.70 -15.84
C GLY A 78 -29.00 18.97 -17.19
N LYS A 79 -29.78 18.87 -18.28
CA LYS A 79 -29.36 18.95 -19.70
C LYS A 79 -28.46 20.15 -20.09
N ASN A 80 -28.40 21.18 -19.26
CA ASN A 80 -27.60 22.40 -19.41
C ASN A 80 -26.94 22.82 -18.10
N ALA A 81 -26.49 21.86 -17.29
CA ALA A 81 -25.84 22.17 -16.02
C ALA A 81 -24.58 23.01 -16.26
N THR A 82 -24.57 24.21 -15.68
CA THR A 82 -23.35 25.00 -15.55
C THR A 82 -22.51 24.43 -14.42
N LEU A 83 -21.27 24.08 -14.76
CA LEU A 83 -20.28 23.49 -13.88
C LEU A 83 -19.11 24.46 -13.77
N LEU A 84 -18.58 24.61 -12.56
CA LEU A 84 -17.33 25.33 -12.34
C LEU A 84 -16.16 24.40 -12.64
N ALA A 85 -15.44 24.68 -13.72
CA ALA A 85 -14.20 23.98 -14.07
C ALA A 85 -13.01 24.75 -13.50
N ASP A 86 -12.15 24.08 -12.75
CA ASP A 86 -10.88 24.65 -12.30
C ASP A 86 -9.93 24.80 -13.50
N ILE A 87 -9.48 26.03 -13.76
CA ILE A 87 -8.53 26.35 -14.83
C ILE A 87 -7.10 26.53 -14.31
N GLY A 88 -6.88 26.34 -13.00
CA GLY A 88 -5.60 26.47 -12.33
C GLY A 88 -5.42 27.82 -11.61
N GLY A 89 -4.43 27.86 -10.71
CA GLY A 89 -4.10 29.08 -9.95
C GLY A 89 -5.18 29.54 -8.96
N GLY A 90 -6.11 28.65 -8.58
CA GLY A 90 -7.25 28.97 -7.71
C GLY A 90 -8.39 29.68 -8.42
N VAL A 91 -8.40 29.70 -9.75
CA VAL A 91 -9.45 30.30 -10.56
C VAL A 91 -10.32 29.20 -11.15
N ALA A 92 -11.64 29.35 -11.02
CA ALA A 92 -12.62 28.47 -11.65
C ALA A 92 -13.42 29.25 -12.69
N ALA A 93 -13.68 28.64 -13.84
CA ALA A 93 -14.50 29.18 -14.92
C ALA A 93 -15.84 28.46 -14.98
N GLU A 94 -16.91 29.20 -15.24
CA GLU A 94 -18.23 28.61 -15.50
C GLU A 94 -18.23 27.98 -16.90
N THR A 95 -18.60 26.71 -16.97
CA THR A 95 -18.60 25.89 -18.19
C THR A 95 -19.94 25.19 -18.34
N GLN A 96 -20.36 24.96 -19.58
CA GLN A 96 -21.57 24.20 -19.87
C GLN A 96 -21.17 22.80 -20.32
N LEU A 97 -21.77 21.79 -19.70
CA LEU A 97 -21.55 20.40 -20.12
C LEU A 97 -22.24 20.16 -21.46
N LEU A 98 -21.47 19.92 -22.52
CA LEU A 98 -22.01 19.50 -23.81
C LEU A 98 -22.47 18.05 -23.72
N HIS A 99 -23.76 17.80 -23.95
CA HIS A 99 -24.28 16.45 -24.12
C HIS A 99 -23.64 15.79 -25.34
N ASP A 100 -23.33 14.49 -25.24
CA ASP A 100 -22.64 13.65 -26.22
C ASP A 100 -21.12 13.71 -26.31
N GLU A 101 -20.42 14.53 -25.51
CA GLU A 101 -18.96 14.43 -25.49
C GLU A 101 -18.48 13.16 -24.79
N LYS A 102 -17.95 12.25 -25.60
CA LYS A 102 -17.27 11.03 -25.17
C LYS A 102 -16.06 11.42 -24.30
N PRO A 103 -16.00 11.01 -23.02
CA PRO A 103 -14.87 11.32 -22.17
C PRO A 103 -13.56 10.78 -22.74
N ILE A 104 -12.51 11.57 -22.57
CA ILE A 104 -11.14 11.18 -22.91
C ILE A 104 -10.52 10.54 -21.67
N ILE A 105 -10.08 9.29 -21.79
CA ILE A 105 -9.51 8.53 -20.68
C ILE A 105 -8.06 8.18 -20.97
N SER A 106 -7.18 8.42 -19.98
CA SER A 106 -5.81 7.92 -20.02
C SER A 106 -5.77 6.41 -19.82
N LEU A 107 -5.14 5.69 -20.75
CA LEU A 107 -4.95 4.25 -20.64
C LEU A 107 -3.73 3.87 -19.77
N GLY A 108 -2.98 4.86 -19.28
CA GLY A 108 -1.77 4.63 -18.48
C GLY A 108 -0.58 4.09 -19.29
N LEU A 109 -0.63 4.19 -20.61
CA LEU A 109 0.48 3.87 -21.52
C LEU A 109 1.13 5.20 -21.96
N ALA A 110 1.89 5.80 -21.05
CA ALA A 110 2.48 7.14 -21.22
C ALA A 110 1.43 8.20 -21.60
N ASN A 111 1.40 8.61 -22.87
CA ASN A 111 0.53 9.66 -23.39
C ASN A 111 -0.61 9.11 -24.26
N PHE A 112 -1.01 7.85 -24.05
CA PHE A 112 -2.10 7.26 -24.80
C PHE A 112 -3.44 7.55 -24.13
N TYR A 113 -4.27 8.30 -24.84
CA TYR A 113 -5.62 8.64 -24.45
C TYR A 113 -6.61 8.05 -25.43
N ALA A 114 -7.70 7.50 -24.92
CA ALA A 114 -8.78 6.97 -25.73
C ALA A 114 -10.06 7.76 -25.45
N GLN A 115 -10.74 8.16 -26.52
CA GLN A 115 -12.07 8.73 -26.42
C GLN A 115 -13.09 7.58 -26.39
N LEU A 116 -13.77 7.42 -25.26
CA LEU A 116 -14.68 6.30 -25.01
C LEU A 116 -16.10 6.80 -24.75
N SER A 117 -17.11 5.97 -25.01
CA SER A 117 -18.46 6.27 -24.53
C SER A 117 -18.51 6.26 -22.99
N ASN A 118 -19.46 6.96 -22.38
CA ASN A 118 -19.67 6.93 -20.91
C ASN A 118 -19.83 5.50 -20.37
N ARG A 119 -20.39 4.57 -21.16
CA ARG A 119 -20.49 3.15 -20.79
C ARG A 119 -19.13 2.46 -20.78
N GLU A 120 -18.34 2.61 -21.85
CA GLU A 120 -17.00 2.01 -21.95
C GLU A 120 -16.05 2.59 -20.92
N ALA A 121 -16.14 3.90 -20.67
CA ALA A 121 -15.41 4.62 -19.64
C ALA A 121 -15.62 4.00 -18.26
N ARG A 122 -16.88 3.79 -17.87
CA ARG A 122 -17.24 3.15 -16.60
C ARG A 122 -16.75 1.71 -16.53
N ALA A 123 -16.91 0.95 -17.61
CA ALA A 123 -16.43 -0.43 -17.67
C ALA A 123 -14.91 -0.52 -17.51
N TYR A 124 -14.17 0.37 -18.16
CA TYR A 124 -12.73 0.50 -18.03
C TYR A 124 -12.32 0.86 -16.60
N ILE A 125 -12.93 1.88 -16.00
CA ILE A 125 -12.65 2.30 -14.61
C ILE A 125 -12.95 1.18 -13.63
N THR A 126 -14.07 0.47 -13.80
CA THR A 126 -14.44 -0.67 -12.95
C THR A 126 -13.38 -1.78 -13.05
N LYS A 127 -12.94 -2.11 -14.27
CA LYS A 127 -11.88 -3.11 -14.47
C LYS A 127 -10.55 -2.66 -13.86
N LYS A 128 -10.22 -1.37 -13.96
CA LYS A 128 -9.02 -0.78 -13.35
C LYS A 128 -9.08 -0.83 -11.82
N LEU A 129 -10.24 -0.52 -11.23
CA LEU A 129 -10.49 -0.62 -9.80
C LEU A 129 -10.26 -2.05 -9.30
N ASN A 130 -10.85 -3.06 -9.95
CA ASN A 130 -10.65 -4.46 -9.56
C ASN A 130 -9.17 -4.87 -9.60
N LEU A 131 -8.42 -4.40 -10.61
CA LEU A 131 -6.98 -4.61 -10.69
C LEU A 131 -6.21 -3.94 -9.55
N LEU A 132 -6.60 -2.72 -9.17
CA LEU A 132 -5.98 -2.00 -8.06
C LEU A 132 -6.33 -2.64 -6.71
N GLU A 133 -7.55 -3.14 -6.53
CA GLU A 133 -7.96 -3.90 -5.34
C GLU A 133 -7.13 -5.18 -5.20
N THR A 134 -6.94 -5.93 -6.28
CA THR A 134 -6.05 -7.12 -6.26
C THR A 134 -4.60 -6.73 -5.92
N LYS A 135 -4.13 -5.56 -6.41
CA LYS A 135 -2.79 -5.06 -6.05
C LYS A 135 -2.70 -4.64 -4.58
N ARG A 136 -3.76 -4.03 -4.03
CA ARG A 136 -3.85 -3.68 -2.61
C ARG A 136 -3.76 -4.93 -1.76
N ASP A 137 -4.53 -5.97 -2.08
CA ASP A 137 -4.55 -7.20 -1.30
C ASP A 137 -3.16 -7.85 -1.27
N ARG A 138 -2.47 -7.90 -2.42
CA ARG A 138 -1.06 -8.36 -2.48
C ARG A 138 -0.10 -7.47 -1.68
N ALA A 139 -0.36 -6.17 -1.58
CA ALA A 139 0.46 -5.25 -0.79
C ALA A 139 0.24 -5.48 0.71
N ILE A 140 -1.00 -5.74 1.13
CA ILE A 140 -1.35 -6.13 2.50
C ILE A 140 -0.66 -7.44 2.87
N ASP A 141 -0.73 -8.47 2.02
CA ASP A 141 -0.07 -9.75 2.27
C ASP A 141 1.45 -9.57 2.49
N LYS A 142 2.08 -8.72 1.67
CA LYS A 142 3.51 -8.39 1.81
C LYS A 142 3.81 -7.65 3.11
N LEU A 143 2.97 -6.71 3.51
CA LEU A 143 3.11 -6.00 4.78
C LEU A 143 3.05 -6.98 5.95
N SER A 144 2.03 -7.85 5.97
CA SER A 144 1.89 -8.87 7.02
C SER A 144 3.06 -9.84 7.08
N GLN A 145 3.64 -10.21 5.93
CA GLN A 145 4.87 -11.04 5.89
C GLN A 145 6.08 -10.31 6.51
N ILE A 146 6.28 -9.03 6.19
CA ILE A 146 7.38 -8.24 6.75
C ILE A 146 7.18 -8.04 8.25
N GLU A 147 5.97 -7.75 8.70
CA GLU A 147 5.62 -7.62 10.13
C GLU A 147 5.88 -8.93 10.89
N ALA A 148 5.49 -10.08 10.31
CA ALA A 148 5.79 -11.39 10.90
C ALA A 148 7.30 -11.64 11.00
N HIS A 149 8.08 -11.28 9.98
CA HIS A 149 9.54 -11.37 10.02
C HIS A 149 10.16 -10.44 11.07
N ILE A 150 9.62 -9.22 11.25
CA ILE A 150 10.06 -8.28 12.29
C ILE A 150 9.75 -8.87 13.68
N HIS A 151 8.56 -9.43 13.88
CA HIS A 151 8.19 -10.06 15.14
C HIS A 151 9.12 -11.24 15.45
N LEU A 152 9.32 -12.15 14.50
CA LEU A 152 10.23 -13.29 14.65
C LEU A 152 11.65 -12.83 14.99
N THR A 153 12.19 -11.87 14.24
CA THR A 153 13.55 -11.33 14.48
C THR A 153 13.64 -10.66 15.85
N SER A 154 12.60 -9.95 16.29
CA SER A 154 12.55 -9.31 17.62
C SER A 154 12.53 -10.36 18.74
N THR A 155 11.72 -11.41 18.60
CA THR A 155 11.69 -12.53 19.55
C THR A 155 13.04 -13.24 19.61
N SER A 156 13.67 -13.50 18.46
CA SER A 156 15.01 -14.09 18.40
C SER A 156 16.06 -13.19 19.05
N ILE A 157 15.99 -11.87 18.86
CA ILE A 157 16.88 -10.92 19.56
C ILE A 157 16.68 -11.02 21.07
N THR A 158 15.44 -11.05 21.56
CA THR A 158 15.13 -11.19 22.99
C THR A 158 15.65 -12.51 23.56
N GLN A 159 15.46 -13.62 22.85
CA GLN A 159 15.98 -14.93 23.25
C GLN A 159 17.50 -14.95 23.29
N LEU A 160 18.17 -14.39 22.27
CA LEU A 160 19.63 -14.25 22.25
C LEU A 160 20.15 -13.33 23.35
N ASP A 161 19.45 -12.24 23.68
CA ASP A 161 19.81 -11.33 24.78
C ASP A 161 19.68 -12.05 26.13
N ASN A 162 18.64 -12.85 26.32
CA ASN A 162 18.43 -13.66 27.53
C ASN A 162 19.52 -14.73 27.70
N LEU A 163 19.86 -15.45 26.61
CA LEU A 163 20.96 -16.41 26.59
C LEU A 163 22.30 -15.74 26.88
N HIS A 164 22.56 -14.58 26.28
CA HIS A 164 23.80 -13.82 26.48
C HIS A 164 23.96 -13.32 27.93
N ARG A 165 22.85 -13.04 28.63
CA ARG A 165 22.84 -12.66 30.06
C ARG A 165 22.91 -13.87 31.01
N GLY A 166 23.00 -15.10 30.50
CA GLY A 166 23.07 -16.32 31.30
C GLY A 166 21.70 -16.85 31.77
N GLY A 167 20.61 -16.41 31.14
CA GLY A 167 19.25 -16.92 31.37
C GLY A 167 18.89 -18.13 30.48
N SER A 168 17.89 -18.91 30.91
CA SER A 168 17.30 -19.99 30.10
C SER A 168 16.33 -19.42 29.06
N ILE A 169 16.20 -20.08 27.90
CA ILE A 169 15.13 -19.81 26.94
C ILE A 169 13.79 -20.08 27.64
N ILE A 170 12.88 -19.10 27.61
CA ILE A 170 11.50 -19.24 28.06
C ILE A 170 10.66 -19.27 26.78
N ASP A 171 10.10 -20.44 26.47
CA ASP A 171 9.12 -20.61 25.40
C ASP A 171 7.74 -20.20 25.94
N ASP A 172 7.37 -18.94 25.72
CA ASP A 172 5.98 -18.54 25.85
C ASP A 172 5.28 -18.82 24.52
N PHE A 173 4.55 -19.95 24.47
CA PHE A 173 3.60 -20.31 23.42
C PHE A 173 2.33 -19.47 23.49
#